data_AF-S5MG45-F1
#
_entry.id   AF-S5MG45-F1
#
_cell.length_a   1.000
_cell.length_b   1.000
_cell.length_c   1.000
_cell.angle_alpha   90.00
_cell.angle_beta   90.00
_cell.angle_gamma   90.00
#
_symmetry.space_group_name_H-M   'P 1'
#
loop_
_entity.id
_entity.type
_entity.pdbx_description
1 polymer ?
#
loop_
_entity_poly.entity_id
_entity_poly.type
_entity_poly.pdbx_seq_one_letter_code
_entity_poly.pdbx_strand_id
1 'polypeptide(L)'
;LKVCGNGIVEEGEQCDCGSSEDCKRNRCCMPSCTLRSKAKCDTGLCCNRKCQIQPSGTLCRARENECDLPEWCNGTSHECPEDLFVQDGTSCPGDGYCYEKRCNSHNGHC
;
A
#
# COMPACT_ATOMS: atom_id res chain seq x y z
N LEU A 1 12.48 21.67 5.26
CA LEU A 1 11.84 22.20 6.48
C LEU A 1 10.69 21.26 6.76
N LYS A 2 10.61 20.71 7.98
CA LYS A 2 9.54 19.79 8.35
C LYS A 2 8.26 20.60 8.57
N VAL A 3 7.18 20.27 7.89
CA VAL A 3 5.94 21.06 7.89
C VAL A 3 4.74 20.16 8.06
N CYS A 4 4.22 20.15 9.28
CA CYS A 4 2.94 19.51 9.57
C CYS A 4 1.79 20.18 8.80
N GLY A 5 1.04 19.36 8.06
CA GLY A 5 -0.16 19.74 7.33
C GLY A 5 0.06 19.85 5.82
N ASN A 6 1.17 19.32 5.31
CA ASN A 6 1.48 19.26 3.88
C ASN A 6 1.09 17.91 3.24
N GLY A 7 0.60 16.96 4.04
CA GLY A 7 0.19 15.61 3.63
C GLY A 7 1.35 14.63 3.45
N ILE A 8 2.55 14.96 3.93
CA ILE A 8 3.76 14.14 3.83
C ILE A 8 4.25 13.87 5.25
N VAL A 9 4.31 12.60 5.63
CA VAL A 9 4.82 12.22 6.96
C VAL A 9 6.33 12.40 6.99
N GLU A 10 6.78 13.42 7.72
CA GLU A 10 8.20 13.72 7.93
C GLU A 10 8.70 13.22 9.30
N GLU A 11 10.02 13.20 9.50
CA GLU A 11 10.62 12.71 10.75
C GLU A 11 10.16 13.53 11.97
N GLY A 12 9.43 12.89 12.88
CA GLY A 12 8.84 13.49 14.09
C GLY A 12 7.31 13.56 14.05
N GLU A 13 6.72 13.36 12.88
CA GLU A 13 5.28 13.25 12.67
C GLU A 13 4.83 11.79 12.71
N GLN A 14 3.61 11.53 13.17
CA GLN A 14 3.05 10.18 13.18
C GLN A 14 2.09 9.92 12.02
N CYS A 15 1.58 11.01 11.44
CA CYS A 15 0.64 11.04 10.33
C CYS A 15 0.58 12.49 9.83
N ASP A 16 0.17 12.69 8.59
CA ASP A 16 -0.15 14.01 8.07
C ASP A 16 -1.36 13.90 7.13
N CYS A 17 -2.47 14.49 7.56
CA CYS A 17 -3.74 14.49 6.86
C CYS A 17 -3.95 15.73 5.96
N GLY A 18 -2.91 16.54 5.76
CA GLY A 18 -2.95 17.77 4.98
C GLY A 18 -3.46 18.95 5.81
N SER A 19 -4.29 19.79 5.21
CA SER A 19 -4.74 21.02 5.89
C SER A 19 -5.52 20.71 7.18
N SER A 20 -5.59 21.68 8.09
CA SER A 20 -6.41 21.55 9.31
C SER A 20 -7.89 21.19 9.02
N GLU A 21 -8.40 21.57 7.85
CA GLU A 21 -9.76 21.29 7.42
C GLU A 21 -9.94 19.84 6.94
N ASP A 22 -8.93 19.29 6.26
CA ASP A 22 -8.87 17.88 5.87
C ASP A 22 -8.76 16.98 7.10
N CYS A 23 -7.91 17.37 8.05
CA CYS A 23 -7.70 16.69 9.32
C CYS A 23 -8.93 16.68 10.25
N LYS A 24 -9.86 17.64 10.11
CA LYS A 24 -11.17 17.59 10.80
C LYS A 24 -12.03 16.43 10.31
N ARG A 25 -11.91 16.07 9.02
CA ARG A 25 -12.62 14.94 8.41
C ARG A 25 -11.88 13.62 8.62
N ASN A 26 -10.57 13.68 8.85
CA ASN A 26 -9.75 12.54 9.17
C ASN A 26 -10.04 11.97 10.57
N ARG A 27 -10.30 10.66 10.64
CA ARG A 27 -10.71 9.94 11.85
C ARG A 27 -9.52 9.40 12.66
N CYS A 28 -8.33 9.38 12.08
CA CYS A 28 -7.15 8.72 12.61
C CYS A 28 -6.02 9.71 12.92
N CYS A 29 -5.88 10.78 12.13
CA CYS A 29 -4.89 11.82 12.34
C CYS A 29 -5.50 13.13 12.88
N MET A 30 -4.74 13.85 13.70
CA MET A 30 -5.07 15.19 14.20
C MET A 30 -4.34 16.28 13.38
N PRO A 31 -4.85 17.53 13.36
CA PRO A 31 -4.16 18.66 12.71
C PRO A 31 -2.76 18.98 13.26
N SER A 32 -2.37 18.36 14.37
CA SER A 32 -1.02 18.44 14.97
C SER A 32 -0.09 17.31 14.52
N CYS A 33 -0.40 16.63 13.41
CA CYS A 33 0.39 15.53 12.82
C CYS A 33 0.71 14.39 13.79
N THR A 34 -0.28 14.10 14.63
CA THR A 34 -0.23 13.05 15.65
C THR A 34 -1.46 12.17 15.51
N LEU A 35 -1.28 10.88 15.78
CA LEU A 35 -2.37 9.93 15.73
C LEU A 35 -3.37 10.23 16.86
N ARG A 36 -4.66 10.12 16.54
CA ARG A 36 -5.73 10.20 17.53
C ARG A 36 -5.62 9.04 18.52
N SER A 37 -6.22 9.23 19.70
CA SER A 37 -6.22 8.20 20.74
C SER A 37 -6.71 6.85 20.19
N LYS A 38 -5.94 5.79 20.45
CA LYS A 38 -6.14 4.40 19.98
C LYS A 38 -5.88 4.15 18.50
N ALA A 39 -5.61 5.17 17.67
CA ALA A 39 -5.17 4.94 16.30
C ALA A 39 -3.76 4.33 16.28
N LYS A 40 -3.54 3.40 15.36
CA LYS A 40 -2.26 2.74 15.08
C LYS A 40 -1.71 3.09 13.70
N CYS A 41 -2.56 3.65 12.85
CA CYS A 41 -2.26 4.06 11.49
C CYS A 41 -3.27 5.14 11.05
N ASP A 42 -2.92 5.85 9.99
CA ASP A 42 -3.78 6.84 9.32
C ASP A 42 -3.95 6.49 7.83
N THR A 43 -2.83 6.27 7.16
CA THR A 43 -2.73 5.91 5.74
C THR A 43 -2.27 4.46 5.54
N GLY A 44 -2.22 4.03 4.28
CA GLY A 44 -1.74 2.71 3.86
C GLY A 44 -2.88 1.70 3.62
N LEU A 45 -2.66 0.77 2.68
CA LEU A 45 -3.67 -0.23 2.27
C LEU A 45 -3.98 -1.24 3.38
N CYS A 46 -3.08 -1.40 4.34
CA CYS A 46 -3.25 -2.24 5.52
C CYS A 46 -3.74 -1.44 6.74
N CYS A 47 -4.16 -0.19 6.58
CA CYS A 47 -4.88 0.55 7.61
C CYS A 47 -6.40 0.46 7.39
N ASN A 48 -7.12 -0.01 8.39
CA ASN A 48 -8.58 -0.11 8.30
C ASN A 48 -9.28 1.19 8.69
N ARG A 49 -10.59 1.29 8.40
CA ARG A 49 -11.42 2.47 8.73
C ARG A 49 -11.54 2.77 10.23
N LYS A 50 -11.10 1.86 11.11
CA LYS A 50 -11.03 2.04 12.57
C LYS A 50 -9.63 2.43 13.04
N CYS A 51 -8.76 2.84 12.10
CA CYS A 51 -7.39 3.27 12.38
C CYS A 51 -6.55 2.17 13.03
N GLN A 52 -6.81 0.90 12.70
CA GLN A 52 -6.02 -0.24 13.15
C GLN A 52 -5.33 -0.91 11.98
N ILE A 53 -4.16 -1.48 12.24
CA ILE A 53 -3.45 -2.33 11.30
C ILE A 53 -4.31 -3.58 11.03
N GLN A 54 -4.50 -3.91 9.76
CA GLN A 54 -5.19 -5.11 9.31
C GLN A 54 -4.43 -6.36 9.80
N PRO A 55 -5.13 -7.45 10.15
CA PRO A 55 -4.47 -8.68 10.57
C PRO A 55 -3.62 -9.28 9.45
N SER A 56 -2.68 -10.15 9.84
CA SER A 56 -1.86 -10.90 8.90
C SER A 56 -2.73 -11.74 7.98
N GLY A 57 -2.43 -11.73 6.68
CA GLY A 57 -3.19 -12.48 5.67
C GLY A 57 -4.39 -11.73 5.08
N THR A 58 -4.66 -10.47 5.47
CA THR A 58 -5.62 -9.63 4.74
C THR A 58 -5.04 -9.23 3.40
N LEU A 59 -5.73 -9.54 2.30
CA LEU A 59 -5.32 -9.14 0.95
C LEU A 59 -5.30 -7.60 0.84
N CYS A 60 -4.16 -7.02 0.50
CA CYS A 60 -4.02 -5.57 0.28
C CYS A 60 -3.82 -5.20 -1.18
N ARG A 61 -3.23 -6.10 -1.99
CA ARG A 61 -3.17 -5.97 -3.45
C ARG A 61 -3.47 -7.31 -4.09
N ALA A 62 -4.41 -7.32 -5.03
CA ALA A 62 -4.71 -8.49 -5.82
C ALA A 62 -3.71 -8.60 -6.98
N ARG A 63 -3.40 -9.83 -7.40
CA ARG A 63 -2.66 -10.04 -8.65
C ARG A 63 -3.43 -9.45 -9.84
N GLU A 64 -2.72 -8.81 -10.74
CA GLU A 64 -3.24 -8.19 -11.96
C GLU A 64 -3.24 -9.16 -13.14
N ASN A 65 -2.29 -10.10 -13.16
CA ASN A 65 -2.13 -11.11 -14.21
C ASN A 65 -1.43 -12.36 -13.68
N GLU A 66 -1.17 -13.35 -14.55
CA GLU A 66 -0.52 -14.62 -14.21
C GLU A 66 0.96 -14.51 -13.83
N CYS A 67 1.63 -13.44 -14.22
CA CYS A 67 3.01 -13.12 -13.87
C CYS A 67 3.12 -12.23 -12.63
N ASP A 68 2.01 -12.01 -11.94
CA ASP A 68 1.91 -11.14 -10.78
C ASP A 68 1.51 -11.93 -9.53
N LEU A 69 2.11 -11.62 -8.38
CA LEU A 69 1.73 -12.24 -7.11
C LEU A 69 0.71 -11.34 -6.40
N PRO A 70 -0.16 -11.87 -5.53
CA PRO A 70 -0.92 -11.02 -4.62
C PRO A 70 -0.05 -10.65 -3.41
N GLU A 71 -0.42 -9.58 -2.70
CA GLU A 71 0.21 -9.19 -1.43
C GLU A 71 -0.82 -9.11 -0.33
N TRP A 72 -0.35 -9.48 0.86
CA TRP A 72 -1.14 -9.55 2.05
C TRP A 72 -0.48 -8.74 3.16
N CYS A 73 -1.31 -8.06 3.95
CA CYS A 73 -0.88 -7.39 5.16
C CYS A 73 -0.16 -8.37 6.07
N ASN A 74 0.93 -7.93 6.69
CA ASN A 74 1.74 -8.75 7.59
C ASN A 74 1.20 -8.74 9.04
N GLY A 75 0.26 -7.86 9.37
CA GLY A 75 -0.29 -7.71 10.72
C GLY A 75 0.43 -6.70 11.60
N THR A 76 1.54 -6.11 11.12
CA THR A 76 2.41 -5.23 11.91
C THR A 76 2.67 -3.87 11.25
N SER A 77 2.46 -3.75 9.94
CA SER A 77 2.58 -2.51 9.17
C SER A 77 1.23 -2.08 8.60
N HIS A 78 1.03 -0.76 8.50
CA HIS A 78 -0.08 -0.17 7.76
C HIS A 78 0.12 -0.13 6.24
N GLU A 79 1.36 -0.32 5.78
CA GLU A 79 1.66 -0.41 4.35
C GLU A 79 1.44 -1.83 3.86
N CYS A 80 0.99 -1.95 2.61
CA CYS A 80 1.07 -3.22 1.91
C CYS A 80 2.56 -3.51 1.65
N PRO A 81 3.00 -4.78 1.72
CA PRO A 81 4.34 -5.14 1.28
C PRO A 81 4.64 -4.67 -0.15
N GLU A 82 5.93 -4.67 -0.52
CA GLU A 82 6.36 -4.37 -1.89
C GLU A 82 5.66 -5.27 -2.90
N ASP A 83 5.36 -4.71 -4.07
CA ASP A 83 4.75 -5.40 -5.21
C ASP A 83 5.74 -6.43 -5.76
N LEU A 84 5.42 -7.72 -5.53
CA LEU A 84 6.23 -8.84 -5.98
C LEU A 84 5.55 -9.51 -7.17
N PHE A 85 6.38 -10.01 -8.08
CA PHE A 85 5.91 -10.68 -9.28
C PHE A 85 6.50 -12.09 -9.37
N VAL A 86 5.87 -12.91 -10.21
CA VAL A 86 6.32 -14.26 -10.49
C VAL A 86 7.73 -14.20 -11.08
N GLN A 87 8.60 -15.11 -10.65
CA GLN A 87 10.00 -15.15 -11.06
C GLN A 87 10.14 -15.08 -12.59
N ASP A 88 11.05 -14.21 -13.04
CA ASP A 88 11.38 -14.05 -14.46
C ASP A 88 11.75 -15.40 -15.09
N GLY A 89 11.25 -15.62 -16.31
CA GLY A 89 11.40 -16.88 -17.05
C GLY A 89 10.36 -17.95 -16.72
N THR A 90 9.43 -17.70 -15.80
CA THR A 90 8.28 -18.60 -15.58
C THR A 90 7.36 -18.58 -16.80
N SER A 91 6.93 -19.75 -17.28
CA SER A 91 6.03 -19.85 -18.43
C SER A 91 4.65 -19.23 -18.15
N CYS A 92 4.13 -18.52 -19.16
CA CYS A 92 2.80 -17.91 -19.15
C CYS A 92 2.09 -18.18 -20.50
N PRO A 93 0.78 -17.90 -20.64
CA PRO A 93 0.00 -18.20 -21.84
C PRO A 93 0.61 -17.67 -23.15
N GLY A 94 0.29 -18.34 -24.26
CA GLY A 94 0.77 -17.96 -25.59
C GLY A 94 2.24 -18.27 -25.84
N ASP A 95 2.76 -19.34 -25.22
CA ASP A 95 4.18 -19.74 -25.27
C ASP A 95 5.12 -18.61 -24.81
N GLY A 96 4.64 -17.78 -23.88
CA GLY A 96 5.35 -16.63 -23.35
C GLY A 96 6.08 -16.93 -22.04
N TYR A 97 6.86 -15.93 -21.61
CA TYR A 97 7.56 -15.97 -20.33
C TYR A 97 7.33 -14.68 -19.53
N CYS A 98 7.20 -14.83 -18.21
CA CYS A 98 7.14 -13.72 -17.29
C CYS A 98 8.46 -12.96 -17.29
N TYR A 99 8.38 -11.64 -17.42
CA TYR A 99 9.49 -10.73 -17.19
C TYR A 99 8.93 -9.40 -16.69
N GLU A 100 9.41 -8.93 -15.54
CA GLU A 100 8.98 -7.68 -14.89
C GLU A 100 7.44 -7.55 -14.82
N LYS A 101 6.78 -8.51 -14.15
CA LYS A 101 5.31 -8.54 -13.92
C LYS A 101 4.45 -8.72 -15.18
N ARG A 102 5.04 -8.94 -16.36
CA ARG A 102 4.31 -9.09 -17.63
C ARG A 102 4.56 -10.43 -18.29
N CYS A 103 3.53 -11.00 -18.89
CA CYS A 103 3.68 -12.15 -19.79
C CYS A 103 4.13 -11.67 -21.17
N ASN A 104 5.35 -12.05 -21.57
CA ASN A 104 5.92 -11.68 -22.86
C ASN A 104 5.81 -12.87 -23.81
N SER A 105 4.86 -12.81 -24.73
CA SER A 105 4.66 -13.79 -25.80
C SER A 105 4.84 -13.15 -27.17
N HIS A 106 5.26 -13.94 -28.17
CA HIS A 106 5.39 -13.45 -29.55
C HIS A 106 4.06 -12.91 -30.09
N ASN A 107 2.95 -13.60 -29.80
CA ASN A 107 1.61 -13.18 -30.23
C ASN A 107 1.09 -11.94 -29.51
N GLY A 108 1.55 -11.66 -28.28
CA GLY A 108 1.15 -10.46 -27.54
C GLY A 108 1.82 -9.17 -28.00
N HIS A 109 2.85 -9.26 -28.85
CA HIS A 109 3.61 -8.13 -29.39
C HIS A 109 3.33 -7.84 -30.88
N CYS A 110 2.41 -8.60 -31.51
CA CYS A 110 1.98 -8.38 -32.89
C CYS A 110 0.69 -7.55 -32.96
#